data_AF-A0A059F068-F1
#
_entry.id   AF-A0A059F068-F1
#
_cell.length_a   1.000
_cell.length_b   1.000
_cell.length_c   1.000
_cell.angle_alpha   90.00
_cell.angle_beta   90.00
_cell.angle_gamma   90.00
#
_symmetry.space_group_name_H-M   'P 1'
#
loop_
_entity.id
_entity.type
_entity.pdbx_description
1 polymer ?
#
loop_
_entity_poly.entity_id
_entity_poly.type
_entity_poly.pdbx_seq_one_letter_code
_entity_poly.pdbx_strand_id
1 'polypeptide(L)'
;MRKLKFHETRLLRKVNLTKWKSTNTEREQIVCGKYNITERDDYLKYNKLAGKIKKLALALAKLKDSDEFKVRVGKKLINVCHSIGFIKEKKLVDCSKITVSDICNRRLSVLLKKLKMVENIKDASIFTEHGHVKVGHRIIN
;
A
#
# COMPACT_ATOMS: atom_id res chain seq x y z
N MET A 1 -13.01 2.48 -28.58
CA MET A 1 -12.34 3.07 -29.76
C MET A 1 -11.91 1.93 -30.69
N ARG A 2 -12.04 2.12 -32.01
CA ARG A 2 -11.63 1.12 -33.01
C ARG A 2 -10.12 0.88 -32.96
N LYS A 3 -9.67 -0.33 -33.31
CA LYS A 3 -8.24 -0.65 -33.48
C LYS A 3 -7.65 0.12 -34.67
N LEU A 4 -6.61 0.91 -34.42
CA LEU A 4 -5.94 1.71 -35.43
C LEU A 4 -5.24 0.82 -36.48
N LYS A 5 -5.23 1.28 -37.74
CA LYS A 5 -4.46 0.67 -38.83
C LYS A 5 -2.96 0.91 -38.61
N PHE A 6 -2.11 0.19 -39.36
CA PHE A 6 -0.66 0.32 -39.26
C PHE A 6 -0.16 1.76 -39.46
N HIS A 7 -0.63 2.45 -40.50
CA HIS A 7 -0.24 3.83 -40.79
C HIS A 7 -0.76 4.83 -39.73
N GLU A 8 -1.99 4.64 -39.25
CA GLU A 8 -2.59 5.46 -38.18
C GLU A 8 -1.79 5.32 -36.87
N THR A 9 -1.42 4.08 -36.51
CA THR A 9 -0.59 3.82 -35.31
C THR A 9 0.80 4.44 -35.44
N ARG A 10 1.35 4.49 -36.67
CA ARG A 10 2.65 5.12 -36.95
C ARG A 10 2.61 6.65 -36.75
N LEU A 11 1.48 7.30 -37.05
CA LEU A 11 1.27 8.73 -36.81
C LEU A 11 0.93 9.00 -35.34
N LEU A 12 0.06 8.18 -34.73
CA LEU A 12 -0.50 8.39 -33.39
C LEU A 12 0.26 7.64 -32.29
N ARG A 13 1.59 7.57 -32.37
CA ARG A 13 2.44 6.78 -31.43
C ARG A 13 2.31 7.19 -29.96
N LYS A 14 2.06 8.47 -29.70
CA LYS A 14 1.95 9.02 -28.33
C LYS A 14 0.52 9.02 -27.80
N VAL A 15 -0.47 8.71 -28.65
CA VAL A 15 -1.87 8.78 -28.28
C VAL A 15 -2.27 7.49 -27.59
N ASN A 16 -2.57 7.59 -26.31
CA ASN A 16 -3.20 6.53 -25.54
C ASN A 16 -4.23 7.18 -24.61
N LEU A 17 -5.51 6.90 -24.85
CA LEU A 17 -6.61 7.51 -24.10
C LEU A 17 -6.79 6.89 -22.71
N THR A 18 -6.35 5.63 -22.51
CA THR A 18 -6.53 4.92 -21.24
C THR A 18 -5.32 5.05 -20.32
N LYS A 19 -4.10 5.07 -20.88
CA LYS A 19 -2.85 5.13 -20.12
C LYS A 19 -2.08 6.40 -20.42
N TRP A 20 -2.11 7.32 -19.47
CA TRP A 20 -1.37 8.58 -19.54
C TRP A 20 -0.08 8.46 -18.73
N LYS A 21 1.03 9.03 -19.23
CA LYS A 21 2.34 8.92 -18.56
C LYS A 21 2.42 9.67 -17.23
N SER A 22 1.65 10.74 -17.08
CA SER A 22 1.64 11.56 -15.86
C SER A 22 0.87 10.88 -14.72
N THR A 23 -0.06 9.98 -15.02
CA THR A 23 -0.92 9.35 -14.02
C THR A 23 -0.49 7.92 -13.73
N ASN A 24 -0.55 7.53 -12.47
CA ASN A 24 -0.29 6.16 -12.02
C ASN A 24 -1.62 5.41 -11.75
N THR A 25 -2.64 5.68 -12.57
CA THR A 25 -4.01 5.17 -12.37
C THR A 25 -4.09 3.65 -12.47
N GLU A 26 -3.29 3.03 -13.35
CA GLU A 26 -3.28 1.58 -13.55
C GLU A 26 -2.89 0.83 -12.28
N ARG A 27 -1.81 1.25 -11.61
CA ARG A 27 -1.38 0.61 -10.35
C ARG A 27 -2.40 0.83 -9.23
N GLU A 28 -2.96 2.03 -9.17
CA GLU A 28 -4.02 2.35 -8.21
C GLU A 28 -5.23 1.45 -8.40
N GLN A 29 -5.75 1.31 -9.63
CA GLN A 29 -6.88 0.43 -9.92
C GLN A 29 -6.59 -1.03 -9.59
N ILE A 30 -5.39 -1.52 -9.92
CA ILE A 30 -4.96 -2.89 -9.57
C ILE A 30 -4.96 -3.10 -8.05
N VAL A 31 -4.40 -2.16 -7.29
CA VAL A 31 -4.33 -2.26 -5.82
C VAL A 31 -5.72 -2.14 -5.20
N CYS A 32 -6.54 -1.19 -5.64
CA CYS A 32 -7.90 -1.03 -5.15
C CYS A 32 -8.76 -2.25 -5.43
N GLY A 33 -8.70 -2.80 -6.65
CA GLY A 33 -9.41 -4.03 -7.02
C GLY A 33 -8.92 -5.25 -6.22
N LYS A 34 -7.60 -5.38 -6.01
CA LYS A 34 -7.02 -6.51 -5.27
C LYS A 34 -7.41 -6.54 -3.80
N TYR A 35 -7.45 -5.38 -3.13
CA TYR A 35 -7.74 -5.30 -1.69
C TYR A 35 -9.16 -4.82 -1.38
N ASN A 36 -10.02 -4.71 -2.38
CA ASN A 36 -11.39 -4.18 -2.26
C ASN A 36 -11.44 -2.83 -1.53
N ILE A 37 -10.60 -1.88 -1.97
CA ILE A 37 -10.61 -0.52 -1.43
C ILE A 37 -11.75 0.23 -2.12
N THR A 38 -12.76 0.63 -1.35
CA THR A 38 -13.94 1.36 -1.82
C THR A 38 -13.62 2.82 -2.14
N GLU A 39 -12.97 3.51 -1.21
CA GLU A 39 -12.60 4.92 -1.38
C GLU A 39 -11.25 5.08 -2.07
N ARG A 40 -11.22 5.89 -3.13
CA ARG A 40 -9.96 6.22 -3.82
C ARG A 40 -8.99 7.01 -2.94
N ASP A 41 -9.52 7.84 -2.06
CA ASP A 41 -8.75 8.71 -1.16
C ASP A 41 -7.89 7.91 -0.17
N ASP A 42 -8.36 6.74 0.27
CA ASP A 42 -7.60 5.82 1.11
C ASP A 42 -6.28 5.43 0.46
N TYR A 43 -6.32 5.05 -0.82
CA TYR A 43 -5.11 4.68 -1.56
C TYR A 43 -4.12 5.84 -1.62
N LEU A 44 -4.59 7.06 -1.86
CA LEU A 44 -3.75 8.25 -1.89
C LEU A 44 -3.13 8.54 -0.52
N LYS A 45 -3.89 8.40 0.57
CA LYS A 45 -3.40 8.54 1.96
C LYS A 45 -2.30 7.51 2.25
N TYR A 46 -2.52 6.23 1.92
CA TYR A 46 -1.52 5.19 2.12
C TYR A 46 -0.27 5.40 1.27
N ASN A 47 -0.41 5.84 0.03
CA ASN A 47 0.71 6.13 -0.84
C ASN A 47 1.56 7.31 -0.31
N LYS A 48 0.90 8.37 0.19
CA LYS A 48 1.58 9.48 0.87
C LYS A 48 2.32 9.00 2.13
N LEU A 49 1.71 8.13 2.93
CA LEU A 49 2.32 7.57 4.14
C LEU A 49 3.55 6.72 3.81
N ALA A 50 3.44 5.78 2.88
CA ALA A 50 4.56 4.96 2.41
C ALA A 50 5.69 5.84 1.85
N GLY A 51 5.35 6.90 1.11
CA GLY A 51 6.30 7.88 0.60
C GLY A 51 7.05 8.62 1.73
N LYS A 52 6.36 9.04 2.79
CA LYS A 52 6.99 9.68 3.96
C LYS A 52 7.95 8.73 4.68
N ILE A 53 7.53 7.48 4.91
CA ILE A 53 8.38 6.47 5.55
C ILE A 53 9.64 6.20 4.72
N LYS A 54 9.49 6.02 3.41
CA LYS A 54 10.62 5.85 2.48
C LYS A 54 11.58 7.04 2.50
N LYS A 55 11.05 8.26 2.43
CA LYS A 55 11.87 9.48 2.47
C LYS A 55 12.68 9.55 3.77
N LEU A 56 12.06 9.23 4.90
CA LEU A 56 12.73 9.22 6.20
C LEU A 56 13.80 8.12 6.25
N ALA A 57 13.50 6.90 5.81
CA ALA A 57 14.47 5.80 5.78
C ALA A 57 15.67 6.11 4.87
N LEU A 58 15.43 6.72 3.69
CA LEU A 58 16.49 7.16 2.79
C LEU A 58 17.31 8.32 3.37
N ALA A 59 16.69 9.26 4.06
CA ALA A 59 17.40 10.35 4.75
C ALA A 59 18.29 9.79 5.86
N LEU A 60 17.80 8.83 6.65
CA LEU A 60 18.61 8.14 7.66
C LEU A 60 19.76 7.34 7.04
N ALA A 61 19.54 6.70 5.88
CA ALA A 61 20.58 5.95 5.19
C ALA A 61 21.74 6.84 4.71
N LYS A 62 21.50 8.13 4.43
CA LYS A 62 22.52 9.09 4.01
C LYS A 62 23.40 9.62 5.16
N LEU A 63 22.94 9.52 6.41
CA LEU A 63 23.70 9.96 7.58
C LEU A 63 24.85 8.97 7.90
N LYS A 64 25.87 9.43 8.64
CA LYS A 64 26.99 8.58 9.06
C LYS A 64 26.52 7.57 10.11
N ASP A 65 27.12 6.39 10.13
CA ASP A 65 26.75 5.34 11.08
C ASP A 65 27.12 5.66 12.53
N SER A 66 28.07 6.57 12.75
CA SER A 66 28.54 7.01 14.06
C SER A 66 27.55 7.94 14.79
N ASP A 67 26.56 8.51 14.10
CA ASP A 67 25.66 9.49 14.67
C ASP A 67 24.63 8.81 15.60
N GLU A 68 24.60 9.18 16.89
CA GLU A 68 23.65 8.61 17.86
C GLU A 68 22.19 8.84 17.45
N PHE A 69 21.92 9.97 16.79
CA PHE A 69 20.59 10.31 16.26
C PHE A 69 20.09 9.27 15.24
N LYS A 70 20.97 8.82 14.33
CA LYS A 70 20.62 7.81 13.32
C LYS A 70 20.26 6.49 14.00
N VAL A 71 21.04 6.08 14.99
CA VAL A 71 20.80 4.84 15.76
C VAL A 71 19.47 4.93 16.51
N ARG A 72 19.22 6.03 17.23
CA ARG A 72 18.01 6.24 18.03
C ARG A 72 16.75 6.28 17.16
N VAL A 73 16.73 7.12 16.12
CA VAL A 73 15.57 7.29 15.24
C VAL A 73 15.38 6.07 14.34
N GLY A 74 16.45 5.49 13.82
CA GLY A 74 16.41 4.27 13.03
C GLY A 74 15.80 3.10 13.79
N LYS A 75 16.24 2.87 15.04
CA LYS A 75 15.67 1.83 15.91
C LYS A 75 14.19 2.08 16.19
N LYS A 76 13.80 3.33 16.45
CA LYS A 76 12.39 3.69 16.67
C LYS A 76 11.53 3.42 15.42
N LEU A 77 12.00 3.82 14.25
CA LEU A 77 11.30 3.58 12.99
C LEU A 77 11.11 2.08 12.72
N ILE A 78 12.19 1.31 12.84
CA ILE A 78 12.16 -0.14 12.60
C ILE A 78 11.20 -0.82 13.57
N ASN A 79 11.25 -0.46 14.85
CA ASN A 79 10.36 -1.03 15.86
C ASN A 79 8.89 -0.73 15.57
N VAL A 80 8.55 0.51 15.19
CA VAL A 80 7.18 0.89 14.84
C VAL A 80 6.71 0.12 13.60
N CYS A 81 7.49 0.12 12.52
CA CYS A 81 7.15 -0.60 11.28
C CYS A 81 6.99 -2.11 11.50
N HIS A 82 7.82 -2.72 12.34
CA HIS A 82 7.74 -4.13 12.69
C HIS A 82 6.54 -4.42 13.60
N SER A 83 6.27 -3.58 14.61
CA SER A 83 5.13 -3.78 15.53
C SER A 83 3.77 -3.73 14.81
N ILE A 84 3.64 -2.82 13.83
CA ILE A 84 2.44 -2.72 12.98
C ILE A 84 2.38 -3.87 11.99
N GLY A 85 3.53 -4.45 11.62
CA GLY A 85 3.65 -5.57 10.69
C GLY A 85 3.82 -5.16 9.22
N PHE A 86 4.30 -3.94 8.95
CA PHE A 86 4.68 -3.53 7.58
C PHE A 86 5.94 -4.24 7.10
N ILE A 87 6.79 -4.66 8.03
CA ILE A 87 8.05 -5.35 7.74
C ILE A 87 8.12 -6.62 8.59
N LYS A 88 8.67 -7.69 8.02
CA LYS A 88 8.94 -8.96 8.72
C LYS A 88 10.26 -8.93 9.49
N GLU A 89 11.32 -8.40 8.89
CA GLU A 89 12.66 -8.34 9.49
C GLU A 89 12.98 -6.94 10.03
N LYS A 90 13.75 -6.86 11.10
CA LYS A 90 14.13 -5.57 11.72
C LYS A 90 15.31 -4.92 11.01
N LYS A 91 15.18 -4.65 9.71
CA LYS A 91 16.22 -4.03 8.87
C LYS A 91 15.77 -2.67 8.34
N LEU A 92 16.70 -1.71 8.30
CA LEU A 92 16.43 -0.37 7.76
C LEU A 92 16.15 -0.40 6.25
N VAL A 93 16.80 -1.31 5.53
CA VAL A 93 16.64 -1.49 4.08
C VAL A 93 15.19 -1.80 3.71
N ASP A 94 14.50 -2.58 4.54
CA ASP A 94 13.11 -2.96 4.26
C ASP A 94 12.14 -1.81 4.51
N CYS A 95 12.47 -0.87 5.41
CA CYS A 95 11.70 0.37 5.59
C CYS A 95 11.68 1.19 4.29
N SER A 96 12.79 1.21 3.55
CA SER A 96 12.89 1.90 2.25
C SER A 96 12.12 1.19 1.14
N LYS A 97 11.74 -0.08 1.31
CA LYS A 97 11.01 -0.87 0.31
C LYS A 97 9.49 -0.88 0.51
N ILE A 98 8.98 -0.36 1.63
CA ILE A 98 7.55 -0.38 1.99
C ILE A 98 6.66 0.11 0.84
N THR A 99 5.70 -0.71 0.45
CA THR A 99 4.71 -0.41 -0.58
C THR A 99 3.33 -0.17 0.01
N VAL A 100 2.43 0.41 -0.78
CA VAL A 100 1.02 0.55 -0.40
C VAL A 100 0.38 -0.82 -0.14
N SER A 101 0.80 -1.84 -0.88
CA SER A 101 0.36 -3.22 -0.66
C SER A 101 0.67 -3.73 0.75
N ASP A 102 1.82 -3.38 1.31
CA ASP A 102 2.21 -3.80 2.68
C ASP A 102 1.28 -3.19 3.73
N ILE A 103 0.84 -1.95 3.50
CA ILE A 103 -0.15 -1.27 4.35
C ILE A 103 -1.52 -1.93 4.17
N CYS A 104 -1.98 -2.13 2.93
CA CYS A 104 -3.27 -2.76 2.64
C CYS A 104 -3.37 -4.20 3.20
N ASN A 105 -2.25 -4.91 3.24
CA ASN A 105 -2.13 -6.25 3.81
C ASN A 105 -2.44 -6.35 5.31
N ARG A 106 -2.47 -5.20 6.01
CA ARG A 106 -2.78 -5.07 7.45
C ARG A 106 -4.21 -4.58 7.71
N ARG A 107 -5.01 -4.32 6.66
CA ARG A 107 -6.44 -4.01 6.81
C ARG A 107 -7.19 -5.22 7.37
N LEU A 108 -8.22 -4.97 8.17
CA LEU A 108 -9.03 -5.99 8.83
C LEU A 108 -9.59 -7.01 7.83
N SER A 109 -10.23 -6.56 6.76
CA SER A 109 -10.83 -7.43 5.74
C SER A 109 -9.81 -8.38 5.11
N VAL A 110 -8.56 -7.93 4.93
CA VAL A 110 -7.48 -8.76 4.39
C VAL A 110 -6.92 -9.72 5.44
N LEU A 111 -6.86 -9.29 6.70
CA LEU A 111 -6.45 -10.16 7.81
C LEU A 111 -7.45 -11.28 8.05
N LEU A 112 -8.76 -11.02 7.98
CA LEU A 112 -9.81 -12.04 8.10
C LEU A 112 -9.65 -13.14 7.05
N LYS A 113 -9.37 -12.76 5.80
CA LYS A 113 -9.05 -13.72 4.73
C LYS A 113 -7.78 -14.51 5.02
N LYS A 114 -6.70 -13.85 5.48
CA LYS A 114 -5.44 -14.54 5.83
C LYS A 114 -5.60 -15.54 6.98
N LEU A 115 -6.46 -15.22 7.94
CA LEU A 115 -6.81 -16.09 9.06
C LEU A 115 -7.81 -17.19 8.67
N LYS A 116 -8.23 -17.26 7.40
CA LYS A 116 -9.22 -18.21 6.88
C LYS A 116 -10.59 -18.10 7.55
N MET A 117 -10.94 -16.94 8.10
CA MET A 117 -12.28 -16.67 8.66
C MET A 117 -13.30 -16.40 7.56
N VAL A 118 -12.84 -15.90 6.41
CA VAL A 118 -13.66 -15.61 5.23
C VAL A 118 -12.87 -16.01 3.98
N GLU A 119 -13.56 -16.49 2.94
CA GLU A 119 -12.93 -16.91 1.69
C GLU A 119 -12.54 -15.72 0.79
N ASN A 120 -13.41 -14.70 0.71
CA ASN A 120 -13.20 -13.52 -0.13
C ASN A 120 -13.04 -12.22 0.68
N ILE A 121 -12.29 -11.28 0.10
CA ILE A 121 -12.06 -9.97 0.72
C ILE A 121 -13.32 -9.10 0.65
N LYS A 122 -14.15 -9.27 -0.39
CA LYS A 122 -15.43 -8.56 -0.56
C LYS A 122 -16.40 -8.93 0.57
N ASP A 123 -16.59 -10.23 0.78
CA ASP A 123 -17.45 -10.76 1.83
C ASP A 123 -16.96 -10.32 3.21
N ALA A 124 -15.63 -10.25 3.41
CA ALA A 124 -15.05 -9.73 4.65
C ALA A 124 -15.36 -8.24 4.89
N SER A 125 -15.50 -7.42 3.84
CA SER A 125 -15.98 -6.02 3.98
C SER A 125 -17.43 -6.01 4.44
N ILE A 126 -18.29 -6.79 3.78
CA ILE A 126 -19.73 -6.88 4.10
C ILE A 126 -19.94 -7.35 5.55
N PHE A 127 -19.23 -8.38 5.99
CA PHE A 127 -19.33 -8.86 7.37
C PHE A 127 -18.82 -7.86 8.41
N THR A 128 -17.85 -7.01 8.03
CA THR A 128 -17.40 -5.91 8.90
C THR A 128 -18.46 -4.82 8.97
N GLU A 129 -19.01 -4.40 7.82
CA GLU A 129 -20.06 -3.37 7.74
C GLU A 129 -21.35 -3.78 8.48
N HIS A 130 -21.71 -5.07 8.46
CA HIS A 130 -22.83 -5.63 9.23
C HIS A 130 -22.54 -5.74 10.74
N GLY A 131 -21.30 -5.54 11.20
CA GLY A 131 -20.93 -5.62 12.61
C GLY A 131 -20.80 -7.05 13.17
N HIS A 132 -20.55 -8.05 12.31
CA HIS A 132 -20.32 -9.43 12.75
C HIS A 132 -18.91 -9.65 13.33
N VAL A 133 -17.97 -8.74 13.02
CA VAL A 133 -16.57 -8.87 13.40
C VAL A 133 -16.26 -8.07 14.66
N LYS A 134 -15.62 -8.71 15.65
CA LYS A 134 -15.14 -8.07 16.88
C LYS A 134 -13.63 -8.17 16.97
N VAL A 135 -12.98 -7.09 17.42
CA VAL A 135 -11.54 -7.08 17.73
C VAL A 135 -11.39 -6.79 19.22
N GLY A 136 -10.96 -7.81 19.97
CA GLY A 136 -10.99 -7.80 21.42
C GLY A 136 -12.43 -7.72 21.91
N HIS A 137 -12.79 -6.63 22.58
CA HIS A 137 -14.11 -6.43 23.18
C HIS A 137 -15.04 -5.52 22.36
N ARG A 138 -14.51 -4.87 21.31
CA ARG A 138 -15.26 -3.88 20.52
C ARG A 138 -15.69 -4.48 19.19
N ILE A 139 -16.94 -4.22 18.83
CA ILE A 139 -17.48 -4.49 17.48
C ILE A 139 -16.93 -3.40 16.56
N ILE A 140 -16.47 -3.78 15.38
CA ILE A 140 -15.98 -2.85 14.36
C ILE A 140 -17.02 -2.78 13.26
N ASN A 141 -17.39 -1.56 12.88
CA ASN A 141 -18.22 -1.23 11.71
C ASN A 141 -17.38 -0.38 10.75
#